data_AF-A0A7W9ZXF7-F1
#
_entry.id   AF-A0A7W9ZXF7-F1
#
_cell.length_a   1.000
_cell.length_b   1.000
_cell.length_c   1.000
_cell.angle_alpha   90.00
_cell.angle_beta   90.00
_cell.angle_gamma   90.00
#
_symmetry.space_group_name_H-M   'P 1'
#
loop_
_entity.id
_entity.type
_entity.pdbx_description
1 polymer ?
#
loop_
_entity_poly.entity_id
_entity_poly.type
_entity_poly.pdbx_seq_one_letter_code
_entity_poly.pdbx_strand_id
1 'polypeptide(L)'
;MTDAGSLVAANDNARQREAAPNWTSKELRLTKAQADFLGSGRNSIHQRVDDRTQLILEARKMFGAWKPNGDGTYSLPLSAKGEAALSRYRNRKTRGN
;
A
#
# COMPACT_ATOMS: atom_id res chain seq x y z
N MET A 1 2.12 36.70 -39.29
CA MET A 1 0.98 36.56 -38.36
C MET A 1 0.36 35.20 -38.64
N THR A 2 0.18 34.22 -37.76
CA THR A 2 0.57 33.97 -36.36
C THR A 2 0.49 32.44 -36.23
N ASP A 3 1.36 31.90 -35.39
CA ASP A 3 1.49 30.50 -34.97
C ASP A 3 0.18 29.85 -34.48
N ALA A 4 0.08 28.53 -34.65
CA ALA A 4 -0.53 27.62 -33.67
C ALA A 4 -0.25 26.16 -34.08
N GLY A 5 0.91 25.65 -33.70
CA GLY A 5 1.11 24.21 -33.57
C GLY A 5 0.03 23.58 -32.69
N SER A 6 -0.54 22.46 -33.14
CA SER A 6 -1.33 21.59 -32.28
C SER A 6 -0.70 20.20 -32.31
N LEU A 7 0.23 20.02 -31.38
CA LEU A 7 0.72 18.73 -30.92
C LEU A 7 -0.51 17.93 -30.47
N VAL A 8 -0.96 16.99 -31.30
CA VAL A 8 -1.72 15.84 -30.81
C VAL A 8 -0.73 15.04 -29.98
N ALA A 9 -0.60 15.42 -28.71
CA ALA A 9 0.04 14.60 -27.71
C ALA A 9 -0.76 13.29 -27.70
N ALA A 10 -0.17 12.25 -28.28
CA ALA A 10 -0.56 10.88 -28.01
C ALA A 10 -0.66 10.78 -26.50
N ASN A 11 -1.87 10.59 -26.00
CA ASN A 11 -2.11 10.29 -24.60
C ASN A 11 -1.61 8.86 -24.39
N ASP A 12 -0.28 8.75 -24.31
CA ASP A 12 0.50 7.56 -23.95
C ASP A 12 0.29 7.25 -22.48
N ASN A 13 -0.97 7.23 -22.04
CA ASN A 13 -1.39 6.56 -20.82
C ASN A 13 -1.39 5.05 -21.05
N ALA A 14 -0.33 4.58 -21.71
CA ALA A 14 0.13 3.22 -21.71
C ALA A 14 0.44 2.90 -20.26
N ARG A 15 -0.60 2.42 -19.59
CA ARG A 15 -0.62 1.54 -18.43
C ARG A 15 0.75 0.90 -18.25
N GLN A 16 1.66 1.62 -17.62
CA GLN A 16 2.85 1.02 -17.06
C GLN A 16 2.29 0.15 -15.97
N ARG A 17 2.07 -1.13 -16.31
CA ARG A 17 2.20 -2.22 -15.36
C ARG A 17 3.64 -2.12 -14.89
N GLU A 18 3.92 -1.14 -14.04
CA GLU A 18 5.22 -0.97 -13.43
C GLU A 18 5.56 -2.34 -12.87
N ALA A 19 6.61 -2.96 -13.41
CA ALA A 19 7.13 -4.19 -12.85
C ALA A 19 7.21 -3.94 -11.34
N ALA A 20 6.45 -4.73 -10.57
CA ALA A 20 6.27 -4.47 -9.14
C ALA A 20 7.65 -4.15 -8.56
N PRO A 21 7.86 -2.95 -7.98
CA PRO A 21 9.18 -2.50 -7.60
C PRO A 21 9.89 -3.63 -6.85
N ASN A 22 11.14 -3.93 -7.21
CA ASN A 22 11.92 -5.01 -6.58
C ASN A 22 12.24 -4.63 -5.12
N TRP A 23 11.26 -4.71 -4.23
CA TRP A 23 11.43 -4.43 -2.81
C TRP A 23 12.32 -5.48 -2.17
N THR A 24 13.29 -5.02 -1.41
CA THR A 24 14.18 -5.92 -0.70
C THR A 24 13.42 -6.68 0.40
N SER A 25 13.96 -7.84 0.78
CA SER A 25 13.43 -8.63 1.92
C SER A 25 13.35 -7.81 3.22
N LYS A 26 14.22 -6.82 3.40
CA LYS A 26 14.25 -5.93 4.57
C LYS A 26 13.07 -4.96 4.55
N GLU A 27 12.76 -4.39 3.40
CA GLU A 27 11.63 -3.45 3.23
C GLU A 27 10.28 -4.11 3.45
N LEU A 28 10.14 -5.37 3.01
CA LEU A 28 8.93 -6.16 3.19
C LEU A 28 8.80 -6.80 4.58
N ARG A 29 9.80 -6.63 5.46
CA ARG A 29 9.76 -7.26 6.79
C ARG A 29 8.74 -6.57 7.67
N LEU A 30 7.75 -7.33 8.16
CA LEU A 30 6.77 -6.86 9.14
C LEU A 30 7.05 -7.46 10.51
N THR A 31 6.72 -6.71 11.56
CA THR A 31 6.50 -7.28 12.90
C THR A 31 5.11 -7.91 12.95
N LYS A 32 4.85 -8.73 13.98
CA LYS A 32 3.50 -9.29 14.21
C LYS A 32 2.45 -8.18 14.35
N ALA A 33 2.72 -7.16 15.16
CA ALA A 33 1.85 -6.01 15.36
C ALA A 33 1.49 -5.31 14.03
N GLN A 34 2.48 -5.07 13.17
CA GLN A 34 2.25 -4.47 11.87
C GLN A 34 1.41 -5.36 10.95
N ALA A 35 1.68 -6.67 10.94
CA ALA A 35 0.93 -7.61 10.11
C ALA A 35 -0.52 -7.78 10.59
N ASP A 36 -0.75 -7.79 11.90
CA ASP A 36 -2.08 -7.80 12.51
C ASP A 36 -2.82 -6.51 12.13
N PHE A 37 -2.19 -5.33 12.28
CA PHE A 37 -2.80 -4.05 11.89
C PHE A 37 -3.15 -4.01 10.39
N LEU A 38 -2.24 -4.42 9.50
CA LEU A 38 -2.52 -4.45 8.05
C LEU A 38 -3.61 -5.47 7.69
N GLY A 39 -3.78 -6.52 8.48
CA GLY A 39 -4.75 -7.58 8.22
C GLY A 39 -6.15 -7.32 8.77
N SER A 40 -6.27 -6.66 9.92
CA SER A 40 -7.53 -6.47 10.65
C SER A 40 -7.79 -5.04 11.10
N GLY A 41 -6.93 -4.08 10.76
CA GLY A 41 -7.05 -2.67 11.14
C GLY A 41 -6.75 -2.37 12.61
N ARG A 42 -6.33 -3.37 13.40
CA ARG A 42 -6.03 -3.26 14.84
C ARG A 42 -4.95 -4.24 15.24
N ASN A 43 -4.09 -3.85 16.18
CA ASN A 43 -3.08 -4.72 16.78
C ASN A 43 -2.99 -4.61 18.31
N SER A 44 -3.84 -3.79 18.92
CA SER A 44 -3.89 -3.59 20.37
C SER A 44 -5.30 -3.24 20.86
N ILE A 45 -5.52 -3.43 22.16
CA ILE A 45 -6.70 -2.86 22.84
C ILE A 45 -6.54 -1.35 23.08
N HIS A 46 -5.29 -0.86 23.12
CA HIS A 46 -4.99 0.54 23.38
C HIS A 46 -4.84 1.31 22.07
N GLN A 47 -5.73 2.28 21.83
CA GLN A 47 -5.77 3.09 20.61
C GLN A 47 -4.42 3.73 20.26
N ARG A 48 -3.68 4.27 21.24
CA ARG A 48 -2.37 4.89 21.01
C ARG A 48 -1.34 3.95 20.37
N VAL A 49 -1.47 2.64 20.59
CA VAL A 49 -0.58 1.64 19.98
C VAL A 49 -0.98 1.39 18.52
N ASP A 50 -2.28 1.34 18.24
CA ASP A 50 -2.82 1.25 16.88
C ASP A 50 -2.40 2.50 16.07
N ASP A 51 -2.59 3.70 16.62
CA ASP A 51 -2.20 4.98 15.97
C ASP A 51 -0.70 5.02 15.63
N ARG A 52 0.15 4.63 16.59
CA ARG A 52 1.60 4.56 16.36
C ARG A 52 1.95 3.55 15.26
N THR A 53 1.26 2.43 15.22
CA THR A 53 1.49 1.38 14.21
C THR A 53 1.08 1.88 12.83
N GLN A 54 -0.07 2.57 12.74
CA GLN A 54 -0.53 3.22 11.52
C GLN A 54 0.50 4.23 11.00
N LEU A 55 0.99 5.15 11.85
CA LEU A 55 2.00 6.16 11.46
C LEU A 55 3.27 5.51 10.88
N ILE A 56 3.74 4.43 11.49
CA ILE A 56 4.92 3.69 10.99
C ILE A 56 4.64 3.08 9.62
N LEU A 57 3.44 2.54 9.41
CA LEU A 57 3.03 1.90 8.15
C LEU A 57 2.80 2.92 7.03
N GLU A 58 2.27 4.10 7.35
CA GLU A 58 2.14 5.25 6.46
C GLU A 58 3.52 5.75 6.01
N ALA A 59 4.45 5.97 6.94
CA ALA A 59 5.83 6.37 6.62
C ALA A 59 6.54 5.34 5.73
N ARG A 60 6.15 4.07 5.81
CA ARG A 60 6.68 2.98 4.97
C ARG A 60 5.94 2.79 3.65
N LYS A 61 4.92 3.62 3.35
CA LYS A 61 4.08 3.55 2.15
C LYS A 61 3.37 2.20 1.99
N MET A 62 2.87 1.65 3.11
CA MET A 62 2.14 0.36 3.11
C MET A 62 0.66 0.51 2.75
N PHE A 63 0.14 1.73 2.76
CA PHE A 63 -1.22 2.06 2.34
C PHE A 63 -1.22 2.71 0.95
N GLY A 64 -2.30 2.48 0.22
CA GLY A 64 -2.60 3.12 -1.06
C GLY A 64 -3.22 4.49 -0.86
N ALA A 65 -3.88 4.99 -1.91
CA ALA A 65 -4.65 6.22 -1.83
C ALA A 65 -6.05 5.96 -1.26
N TRP A 66 -6.60 6.94 -0.54
CA TRP A 66 -8.01 6.92 -0.13
C TRP A 66 -8.92 6.75 -1.34
N LYS A 67 -9.85 5.81 -1.24
CA LYS A 67 -10.79 5.45 -2.30
C LYS A 67 -12.23 5.57 -1.78
N PRO A 68 -13.14 6.22 -2.51
CA PRO A 68 -14.56 6.20 -2.18
C PRO A 68 -15.15 4.81 -2.44
N ASN A 69 -16.04 4.36 -1.56
CA ASN A 69 -16.68 3.04 -1.65
C ASN A 69 -18.03 3.06 -2.39
N GLY A 70 -18.56 4.23 -2.73
CA GLY A 70 -19.84 4.39 -3.45
C GLY A 70 -21.07 4.51 -2.53
N ASP A 71 -20.91 4.29 -1.23
CA ASP A 71 -21.93 4.43 -0.18
C ASP A 71 -21.74 5.68 0.70
N GLY A 72 -20.93 6.63 0.22
CA GLY A 72 -20.53 7.83 0.97
C GLY A 72 -19.38 7.59 1.95
N THR A 73 -18.88 6.36 2.09
CA THR A 73 -17.71 6.05 2.90
C THR A 73 -16.42 6.02 2.07
N TYR A 74 -15.29 6.09 2.77
CA TYR A 74 -13.95 6.01 2.18
C TYR A 74 -13.19 4.84 2.80
N SER A 75 -12.40 4.14 2.00
CA SER A 75 -11.47 3.12 2.45
C SER A 75 -10.03 3.51 2.12
N LEU A 76 -9.11 3.08 2.98
CA LEU A 76 -7.67 3.19 2.75
C LEU A 76 -7.13 1.78 2.46
N PRO A 77 -7.10 1.34 1.18
CA PRO A 77 -6.59 0.03 0.83
C PRO A 77 -5.08 -0.07 1.08
N LEU A 78 -4.56 -1.31 1.07
CA LEU A 78 -3.12 -1.52 1.06
C LEU A 78 -2.51 -1.04 -0.27
N SER A 79 -1.26 -0.60 -0.23
CA SER A 79 -0.47 -0.44 -1.45
C SER A 79 0.04 -1.80 -1.93
N ALA A 80 0.53 -1.87 -3.16
CA ALA A 80 1.21 -3.07 -3.67
C ALA A 80 2.37 -3.53 -2.74
N LYS A 81 3.07 -2.58 -2.09
CA LYS A 81 4.10 -2.87 -1.09
C LYS A 81 3.51 -3.49 0.18
N GLY A 82 2.40 -2.93 0.67
CA GLY A 82 1.67 -3.44 1.84
C GLY A 82 1.16 -4.86 1.62
N GLU A 83 0.56 -5.13 0.46
CA GLU A 83 0.09 -6.46 0.08
C GLU A 83 1.25 -7.46 -0.01
N ALA A 84 2.35 -7.10 -0.69
CA ALA A 84 3.52 -7.93 -0.81
C ALA A 84 4.15 -8.25 0.57
N ALA A 85 4.22 -7.25 1.46
CA ALA A 85 4.75 -7.42 2.81
C ALA A 85 3.86 -8.35 3.66
N LEU A 86 2.54 -8.16 3.62
CA LEU A 86 1.58 -8.97 4.35
C LEU A 86 1.54 -10.42 3.84
N SER A 87 1.54 -10.61 2.51
CA SER A 87 1.63 -11.93 1.87
C SER A 87 2.89 -12.67 2.29
N ARG A 88 4.05 -12.01 2.22
CA ARG A 88 5.34 -12.57 2.65
C ARG A 88 5.30 -12.99 4.13
N TYR A 89 4.74 -12.17 5.01
CA TYR A 89 4.64 -12.49 6.44
C TYR A 89 3.79 -13.74 6.68
N ARG A 90 2.61 -13.82 6.03
CA ARG A 90 1.71 -14.98 6.13
C ARG A 90 2.37 -16.26 5.61
N ASN A 91 3.04 -16.20 4.46
CA ASN A 91 3.74 -17.34 3.85
C ASN A 91 4.95 -17.82 4.68
N ARG A 92 5.56 -16.95 5.48
CA ARG A 92 6.59 -17.36 6.44
C ARG A 92 5.98 -18.12 7.62
N LYS A 93 4.84 -17.65 8.14
CA LYS A 93 4.17 -18.27 9.29
C LYS A 93 3.69 -19.70 8.96
N THR A 94 3.23 -19.94 7.73
CA THR A 94 2.76 -21.26 7.29
C THR A 94 3.88 -22.27 7.04
N ARG A 95 5.13 -21.84 6.83
CA ARG A 95 6.28 -22.71 6.58
C ARG A 95 7.07 -23.09 7.84
N GLY A 96 6.81 -22.41 8.96
CA GLY A 96 7.53 -22.59 10.21
C GLY A 96 6.72 -23.32 11.28
N ASN A 97 5.71 -24.10 10.89
CA ASN A 97 4.81 -24.81 11.79
C ASN A 97 4.70 -26.27 11.40
#